data_AF-A0A0T5ZC33-F1
#
_entry.id   AF-A0A0T5ZC33-F1
#
_cell.length_a   1.000
_cell.length_b   1.000
_cell.length_c   1.000
_cell.angle_alpha   90.00
_cell.angle_beta   90.00
_cell.angle_gamma   90.00
#
_symmetry.space_group_name_H-M   'P 1'
#
loop_
_entity.id
_entity.type
_entity.pdbx_description
1 polymer ?
#
loop_
_entity_poly.entity_id
_entity_poly.type
_entity_poly.pdbx_seq_one_letter_code
_entity_poly.pdbx_strand_id
1 'polypeptide(L)'
;GGVVVTLVSLFFSDLQIHSYGLTLLVVLLTALLFALAGFINAVFANSFDDISIVPTFVLTPLTYLGGVFYSVALLPEFWRDLSLANPVLYMVNAFRYGLLGASDIQIGTALAIILLFIVVLTAFSLELLWRGVGIKS
;
A
#
# COMPACT_ATOMS: atom_id res chain seq x y z
N GLY A 1 -29.89 -12.17 -9.07
CA GLY A 1 -28.46 -12.12 -8.73
C GLY A 1 -28.15 -10.96 -7.81
N GLY A 2 -28.14 -9.73 -8.33
CA GLY A 2 -27.70 -8.55 -7.56
C GLY A 2 -28.56 -8.18 -6.35
N VAL A 3 -29.90 -8.31 -6.44
CA VAL A 3 -30.82 -7.92 -5.34
C VAL A 3 -30.61 -8.73 -4.06
N VAL A 4 -30.30 -10.03 -4.20
CA VAL A 4 -30.01 -10.90 -3.05
C VAL A 4 -28.66 -10.54 -2.42
N VAL A 5 -27.66 -10.20 -3.24
CA VAL A 5 -26.37 -9.68 -2.75
C VAL A 5 -26.56 -8.35 -2.02
N THR A 6 -27.33 -7.41 -2.57
CA THR A 6 -27.59 -6.10 -1.93
C THR A 6 -28.35 -6.23 -0.60
N LEU A 7 -29.33 -7.13 -0.51
CA LEU A 7 -30.07 -7.40 0.72
C LEU A 7 -29.22 -8.08 1.79
N VAL A 8 -28.33 -9.00 1.39
CA VAL A 8 -27.37 -9.63 2.31
C VAL A 8 -26.31 -8.62 2.75
N SER A 9 -25.82 -7.75 1.85
CA SER A 9 -24.88 -6.67 2.19
C SER A 9 -25.47 -5.69 3.21
N LEU A 10 -26.77 -5.36 3.11
CA LEU A 10 -27.46 -4.50 4.08
C LEU A 10 -27.61 -5.15 5.46
N PHE A 11 -27.66 -6.48 5.54
CA PHE A 11 -27.69 -7.24 6.79
C PHE A 11 -26.29 -7.55 7.35
N PHE A 12 -25.26 -7.57 6.49
CA PHE A 12 -23.84 -7.57 6.89
C PHE A 12 -23.30 -6.16 7.20
N SER A 13 -24.14 -5.11 7.09
CA SER A 13 -23.83 -3.72 7.44
C SER A 13 -23.72 -3.44 8.94
N ASP A 14 -23.61 -4.47 9.77
CA ASP A 14 -22.72 -4.38 10.93
C ASP A 14 -21.27 -4.65 10.49
N LEU A 15 -20.82 -3.95 9.44
CA LEU A 15 -19.41 -3.59 9.34
C LEU A 15 -19.17 -2.66 10.53
N GLN A 16 -18.98 -3.25 11.70
CA GLN A 16 -18.37 -2.59 12.84
C GLN A 16 -16.95 -2.28 12.41
N ILE A 17 -16.81 -1.22 11.61
CA ILE A 17 -15.53 -0.61 11.26
C ILE A 17 -14.88 -0.34 12.60
N HIS A 18 -13.96 -1.22 12.96
CA HIS A 18 -13.42 -1.29 14.31
C HIS A 18 -12.78 0.06 14.68
N SER A 19 -12.23 0.75 13.68
CA SER A 19 -11.81 2.14 13.81
C SER A 19 -11.87 2.87 12.46
N TYR A 20 -12.85 3.75 12.29
CA TYR A 20 -12.96 4.63 11.12
C TYR A 20 -11.71 5.52 10.96
N GLY A 21 -11.16 5.99 12.07
CA GLY A 21 -9.97 6.84 12.09
C GLY A 21 -8.72 6.11 11.58
N LEU A 22 -8.56 4.84 11.97
CA LEU A 22 -7.43 4.03 11.50
C LEU A 22 -7.54 3.71 10.01
N THR A 23 -8.73 3.35 9.53
CA THR A 23 -8.96 3.10 8.10
C THR A 23 -8.61 4.34 7.27
N LEU A 24 -9.09 5.52 7.69
CA LEU A 24 -8.78 6.78 7.02
C LEU A 24 -7.27 7.10 7.04
N LEU A 25 -6.62 6.90 8.20
CA LEU A 25 -5.18 7.08 8.35
C LEU A 25 -4.42 6.17 7.38
N VAL A 26 -4.74 4.89 7.32
CA VAL A 26 -4.07 3.93 6.44
C VAL A 26 -4.27 4.31 4.97
N VAL A 27 -5.47 4.76 4.58
CA VAL A 27 -5.74 5.24 3.21
C VAL A 27 -4.87 6.46 2.88
N LEU A 28 -4.77 7.43 3.79
CA LEU A 28 -3.92 8.61 3.62
C LEU A 28 -2.44 8.26 3.50
N LEU A 29 -1.94 7.39 4.38
CA LEU A 29 -0.55 6.91 4.34
C LEU A 29 -0.25 6.14 3.06
N THR A 30 -1.19 5.31 2.61
CA THR A 30 -1.09 4.56 1.35
C THR A 30 -1.01 5.51 0.16
N ALA A 31 -1.91 6.50 0.10
CA ALA A 31 -1.90 7.52 -0.94
C ALA A 31 -0.58 8.31 -0.96
N LEU A 32 -0.07 8.68 0.22
CA LEU A 32 1.21 9.38 0.35
C LEU A 32 2.39 8.54 -0.14
N LEU A 33 2.46 7.26 0.24
CA LEU A 33 3.51 6.35 -0.20
C LEU A 33 3.51 6.19 -1.73
N PHE A 34 2.35 5.98 -2.34
CA PHE A 34 2.25 5.87 -3.80
C PHE A 34 2.51 7.19 -4.51
N ALA A 35 2.13 8.34 -3.93
CA ALA A 35 2.45 9.65 -4.48
C ALA A 35 3.97 9.89 -4.50
N LEU A 36 4.69 9.53 -3.43
CA LEU A 36 6.15 9.62 -3.37
C LEU A 36 6.83 8.68 -4.36
N ALA A 37 6.36 7.43 -4.45
CA ALA A 37 6.87 6.47 -5.43
C ALA A 37 6.64 6.97 -6.88
N GLY A 38 5.44 7.49 -7.16
CA GLY A 38 5.11 8.10 -8.45
C GLY A 38 5.94 9.34 -8.76
N PHE A 39 6.20 10.19 -7.76
CA PHE A 39 7.08 11.36 -7.88
C PHE A 39 8.51 10.95 -8.25
N ILE A 40 9.09 9.98 -7.53
CA ILE A 40 10.43 9.45 -7.83
C ILE A 40 10.46 8.89 -9.26
N ASN A 41 9.45 8.10 -9.65
CA ASN A 41 9.36 7.55 -11.00
C ASN A 41 9.29 8.66 -12.07
N ALA A 42 8.52 9.72 -11.82
CA ALA A 42 8.40 10.85 -12.73
C ALA A 42 9.71 11.64 -12.90
N VAL A 43 10.54 11.73 -11.86
CA VAL A 43 11.86 12.38 -11.93
C VAL A 43 12.82 11.63 -12.86
N PHE A 44 12.74 10.30 -12.91
CA PHE A 44 13.62 9.47 -13.74
C PHE A 44 13.06 9.13 -15.12
N ALA A 45 11.76 9.32 -15.34
CA ALA A 45 11.13 9.04 -16.62
C ALA A 45 11.60 10.03 -17.71
N ASN A 46 12.00 9.50 -18.87
CA ASN A 46 12.42 10.32 -20.01
C ASN A 46 11.27 10.64 -20.97
N SER A 47 10.18 9.88 -20.90
CA SER A 47 8.94 10.07 -21.65
C SER A 47 7.71 9.74 -20.79
N PHE A 48 6.54 10.27 -21.16
CA PHE A 48 5.26 9.99 -20.49
C PHE A 48 4.88 8.51 -20.51
N ASP A 49 5.33 7.77 -21.54
CA ASP A 49 5.10 6.32 -21.64
C ASP A 49 5.88 5.54 -20.57
N ASP A 50 7.08 6.00 -20.18
CA ASP A 50 7.91 5.37 -19.15
C ASP A 50 7.28 5.53 -17.75
N ILE A 51 6.56 6.64 -17.52
CA ILE A 51 5.88 6.92 -16.24
C ILE A 51 4.82 5.84 -15.96
N SER A 52 4.16 5.33 -17.00
CA SER A 52 3.00 4.43 -16.88
C SER A 52 3.39 2.94 -16.83
N ILE A 53 4.56 2.59 -17.39
CA ILE A 53 5.07 1.22 -17.42
C ILE A 53 5.53 0.75 -16.04
N VAL A 54 6.23 1.61 -15.29
CA VAL A 54 6.80 1.23 -13.99
C VAL A 54 5.73 0.84 -12.97
N PRO A 55 4.63 1.61 -12.77
CA PRO A 55 3.53 1.20 -11.92
C PRO A 55 2.96 -0.16 -12.34
N THR A 56 2.77 -0.40 -13.64
CA THR A 56 2.13 -1.63 -14.12
C THR A 56 2.99 -2.87 -13.84
N PHE A 57 4.29 -2.80 -14.09
CA PHE A 57 5.20 -3.92 -13.88
C PHE A 57 5.60 -4.14 -12.42
N VAL A 58 5.53 -3.11 -11.58
CA VAL A 58 5.96 -3.16 -10.18
C VAL A 58 4.77 -3.28 -9.21
N LEU A 59 3.69 -2.49 -9.36
CA LEU A 59 2.52 -2.61 -8.47
C LEU A 59 1.83 -3.95 -8.63
N THR A 60 1.72 -4.49 -9.85
CA THR A 60 1.00 -5.75 -10.07
C THR A 60 1.60 -6.89 -9.23
N PRO A 61 2.91 -7.22 -9.33
CA PRO A 61 3.51 -8.25 -8.49
C PRO A 61 3.53 -7.88 -7.00
N LEU A 62 3.73 -6.60 -6.65
CA LEU A 62 3.65 -6.16 -5.25
C LEU A 62 2.25 -6.34 -4.66
N THR A 63 1.19 -6.17 -5.45
CA THR A 63 -0.19 -6.36 -4.99
C THR A 63 -0.46 -7.85 -4.76
N TYR A 64 0.01 -8.71 -5.67
CA TYR A 64 -0.10 -10.16 -5.50
C TYR A 64 0.67 -10.66 -4.28
N LEU A 65 1.87 -10.16 -4.03
CA LEU A 65 2.69 -10.50 -2.84
C LEU A 65 2.29 -9.73 -1.58
N GLY A 66 1.41 -8.74 -1.69
CA GLY A 66 0.99 -7.85 -0.60
C GLY A 66 -0.16 -8.39 0.23
N GLY A 67 -0.49 -9.68 0.14
CA GLY A 67 -1.52 -10.31 0.98
C GLY A 67 -2.94 -9.77 0.77
N VAL A 68 -3.24 -9.21 -0.41
CA VAL A 68 -4.59 -8.76 -0.80
C VAL A 68 -5.56 -9.93 -0.94
N PHE A 69 -5.08 -11.04 -1.50
CA PHE A 69 -5.91 -12.20 -1.82
C PHE A 69 -5.75 -13.36 -0.82
N TYR A 70 -4.65 -13.39 -0.07
CA TYR A 70 -4.32 -14.48 0.84
C TYR A 70 -3.54 -13.98 2.06
N SER A 71 -3.61 -14.72 3.17
CA SER A 71 -2.79 -14.44 4.35
C SER A 71 -1.34 -14.87 4.10
N VAL A 72 -0.39 -14.04 4.51
CA VAL A 72 1.06 -14.31 4.36
C VAL A 72 1.51 -15.55 5.15
N ALA A 73 0.74 -15.94 6.18
CA ALA A 73 1.01 -17.12 6.99
C ALA A 73 0.83 -18.44 6.22
N LEU A 74 0.10 -18.41 5.09
CA LEU A 74 -0.16 -19.58 4.24
C LEU A 74 0.93 -19.79 3.18
N LEU A 75 1.86 -18.85 3.03
CA LEU A 75 2.92 -18.93 2.04
C LEU A 75 4.10 -19.80 2.53
N PRO A 76 4.76 -20.55 1.63
CA PRO A 76 6.05 -21.18 1.91
C PRO A 76 7.10 -20.14 2.35
N GLU A 77 8.11 -20.56 3.11
CA GLU A 77 9.09 -19.68 3.76
C GLU A 77 9.69 -18.62 2.81
N PHE A 78 10.12 -19.03 1.61
CA PHE A 78 10.69 -18.12 0.61
C PHE A 78 9.71 -16.99 0.21
N TRP A 79 8.45 -17.33 -0.05
CA TRP A 79 7.44 -16.36 -0.48
C TRP A 79 6.98 -15.47 0.67
N ARG A 80 6.91 -16.03 1.88
CA ARG A 80 6.60 -15.27 3.10
C ARG A 80 7.62 -14.17 3.33
N ASP A 81 8.91 -14.49 3.28
CA ASP A 81 9.97 -13.52 3.56
C ASP A 81 10.03 -12.43 2.47
N LEU A 82 9.78 -12.79 1.21
CA LEU A 82 9.64 -11.82 0.12
C LEU A 82 8.44 -10.88 0.33
N SER A 83 7.30 -11.41 0.77
CA SER A 83 6.12 -10.62 1.11
C SER A 83 6.35 -9.69 2.30
N LEU A 84 7.13 -10.10 3.30
CA LEU A 84 7.46 -9.25 4.46
C LEU A 84 8.32 -8.03 4.10
N ALA A 85 9.06 -8.07 3.00
CA ALA A 85 9.80 -6.92 2.47
C ALA A 85 8.88 -5.89 1.78
N ASN A 86 7.64 -6.26 1.47
CA ASN A 86 6.73 -5.45 0.67
C ASN A 86 5.88 -4.51 1.55
N PRO A 87 5.97 -3.18 1.38
CA PRO A 87 5.14 -2.23 2.15
C PRO A 87 3.64 -2.41 1.92
N VAL A 88 3.22 -2.93 0.76
CA VAL A 88 1.81 -3.20 0.42
C VAL A 88 1.20 -4.24 1.38
N LEU A 89 1.99 -5.21 1.85
CA LEU A 89 1.52 -6.20 2.82
C LEU A 89 1.01 -5.54 4.10
N TYR A 90 1.75 -4.56 4.61
CA TYR A 90 1.42 -3.86 5.85
C TYR A 90 0.23 -2.92 5.66
N MET A 91 0.14 -2.23 4.51
CA MET A 91 -1.00 -1.36 4.17
C MET A 91 -2.31 -2.15 4.11
N VAL A 92 -2.30 -3.31 3.43
CA VAL A 92 -3.46 -4.18 3.29
C VAL A 92 -3.88 -4.76 4.65
N ASN A 93 -2.92 -5.21 5.46
CA ASN A 93 -3.22 -5.74 6.79
C ASN A 93 -3.78 -4.66 7.74
N ALA A 94 -3.23 -3.45 7.71
CA ALA A 94 -3.73 -2.34 8.53
C ALA A 94 -5.13 -1.88 8.09
N PHE A 95 -5.40 -1.87 6.78
CA PHE A 95 -6.72 -1.59 6.24
C PHE A 95 -7.74 -2.68 6.60
N ARG A 96 -7.35 -3.96 6.48
CA ARG A 96 -8.17 -5.11 6.92
C ARG A 96 -8.51 -5.01 8.41
N TYR A 97 -7.55 -4.65 9.26
CA TYR A 97 -7.81 -4.42 10.68
C TYR A 97 -8.79 -3.27 10.91
N GLY A 98 -8.64 -2.15 10.19
CA GLY A 98 -9.55 -1.00 10.31
C GLY A 98 -11.00 -1.32 9.94
N LEU A 99 -11.21 -2.20 8.96
CA LEU A 99 -12.54 -2.62 8.50
C LEU A 99 -13.15 -3.80 9.29
N LEU A 100 -12.35 -4.83 9.57
CA LEU A 100 -12.82 -6.12 10.07
C LEU A 100 -12.40 -6.40 11.52
N GLY A 101 -11.54 -5.57 12.12
CA GLY A 101 -10.97 -5.81 13.45
C GLY A 101 -9.95 -6.95 13.52
N ALA A 102 -9.61 -7.57 12.39
CA ALA A 102 -8.70 -8.71 12.31
C ALA A 102 -7.56 -8.43 11.31
N SER A 103 -6.32 -8.71 11.73
CA SER A 103 -5.12 -8.67 10.88
C SER A 103 -4.18 -9.82 11.18
N ASP A 104 -3.42 -10.23 10.15
CA ASP A 104 -2.37 -11.23 10.29
C ASP A 104 -1.09 -10.65 10.94
N ILE A 105 -0.97 -9.31 10.94
CA ILE A 105 0.18 -8.55 11.46
C ILE A 105 -0.29 -7.57 12.53
N GLN A 106 0.50 -7.38 13.59
CA GLN A 106 0.22 -6.40 14.63
C GLN A 106 0.15 -4.98 14.05
N ILE A 107 -0.94 -4.26 14.34
CA ILE A 107 -1.22 -2.95 13.76
C ILE A 107 -0.10 -1.93 13.98
N GLY A 108 0.53 -1.93 15.17
CA GLY A 108 1.64 -1.05 15.51
C GLY A 108 2.85 -1.28 14.60
N THR A 109 3.19 -2.54 14.33
CA THR A 109 4.28 -2.92 13.43
C THR A 109 3.96 -2.52 11.99
N ALA A 110 2.72 -2.75 11.54
CA ALA A 110 2.30 -2.36 10.20
C ALA A 110 2.40 -0.85 9.99
N LEU A 111 1.88 -0.04 10.93
CA LEU A 111 1.98 1.41 10.86
C LEU A 111 3.42 1.92 10.93
N ALA A 112 4.26 1.34 11.81
CA ALA A 112 5.66 1.72 11.94
C ALA A 112 6.43 1.48 10.63
N ILE A 113 6.19 0.34 9.96
CA ILE A 113 6.84 0.02 8.69
C ILE A 113 6.35 0.94 7.57
N ILE A 114 5.05 1.22 7.48
CA ILE A 114 4.50 2.16 6.50
C ILE A 114 5.14 3.55 6.68
N LEU A 115 5.21 4.05 7.92
CA LEU A 115 5.83 5.33 8.23
C LEU A 115 7.33 5.34 7.92
N LEU A 116 8.05 4.26 8.23
CA LEU A 116 9.46 4.11 7.88
C LEU A 116 9.67 4.25 6.36
N PHE A 117 8.88 3.54 5.55
CA PHE A 117 8.94 3.64 4.09
C PHE A 117 8.64 5.06 3.61
N ILE A 118 7.62 5.72 4.16
CA ILE A 118 7.28 7.10 3.81
C ILE A 118 8.45 8.04 4.13
N VAL A 119 9.06 7.93 5.32
CA VAL A 119 10.20 8.77 5.72
C VAL A 119 11.39 8.54 4.77
N VAL A 120 11.71 7.28 4.46
CA VAL A 120 12.79 6.93 3.52
C VAL A 120 12.52 7.49 2.12
N LEU A 121 11.33 7.28 1.58
CA LEU A 121 10.96 7.79 0.26
C LEU A 121 10.92 9.33 0.23
N THR A 122 10.47 9.97 1.31
CA THR A 122 10.46 11.43 1.43
C THR A 122 11.89 11.97 1.46
N ALA A 123 12.77 11.39 2.27
CA ALA A 123 14.18 11.78 2.33
C ALA A 123 14.86 11.61 0.97
N PHE A 124 14.59 10.49 0.27
CA PHE A 124 15.10 10.26 -1.07
C PHE A 124 14.55 11.27 -2.09
N SER A 125 13.24 11.56 -2.04
CA SER A 125 12.59 12.55 -2.91
C SER A 125 13.17 13.94 -2.69
N LEU A 126 13.44 14.31 -1.43
CA LEU A 126 14.11 15.57 -1.09
C LEU A 126 15.53 15.60 -1.66
N GLU A 127 16.34 14.56 -1.46
CA GLU A 127 17.70 14.47 -2.01
C GLU A 127 17.71 14.66 -3.54
N LEU A 128 16.74 14.07 -4.25
CA LEU A 128 16.59 14.26 -5.70
C LEU A 128 16.28 15.73 -6.07
N LEU A 129 15.40 16.38 -5.30
CA LEU A 129 15.09 17.80 -5.46
C LEU A 129 16.32 18.68 -5.23
N TRP A 130 17.09 18.43 -4.17
CA TRP A 130 18.32 19.17 -3.86
C TRP A 130 19.41 18.99 -4.91
N ARG A 131 19.53 17.80 -5.50
CA ARG A 131 20.48 17.51 -6.58
C ARG A 131 20.11 18.14 -7.93
N GLY A 132 18.93 18.72 -8.05
CA GLY A 132 18.45 19.33 -9.30
C GLY A 132 18.22 18.32 -10.43
N VAL A 133 18.09 17.02 -10.10
CA VAL A 133 17.81 15.98 -11.11
C VAL A 133 16.41 16.24 -11.66
N GLY A 134 16.33 16.78 -12.88
CA GLY A 134 15.06 17.15 -13.54
C GLY A 134 14.77 18.66 -13.61
N ILE A 135 15.53 19.52 -12.91
CA ILE A 135 15.49 20.97 -13.16
C ILE A 135 16.49 21.25 -14.29
N LYS A 136 16.05 21.00 -15.54
CA LYS A 136 16.76 21.50 -16.72
C LYS A 136 16.73 23.03 -16.65
N SER A 137 17.89 23.65 -16.42
CA SER A 137 18.12 25.07 -16.73
C SER A 137 18.06 25.29 -18.23
#